data_AF-A0A7W1S9L4-F1
#
_entry.id   AF-A0A7W1S9L4-F1
#
_cell.length_a   1.000
_cell.length_b   1.000
_cell.length_c   1.000
_cell.angle_alpha   90.00
_cell.angle_beta   90.00
_cell.angle_gamma   90.00
#
_symmetry.space_group_name_H-M   'P 1'
#
loop_
_entity.id
_entity.type
_entity.pdbx_description
1 polymer ?
#
loop_
_entity_poly.entity_id
_entity_poly.type
_entity_poly.pdbx_seq_one_letter_code
_entity_poly.pdbx_strand_id
1 'polypeptide(L)'
;AVATLTPVISGCNDNAPSVTTSALTLNVAPGAVYYIRVGSKGGSLSSLTFNATAVSVAGSAPTRNYFTTATPTLTWNRVTNATQYIVQVSKQPGFGSFAFAPVTVPSSQLSIDTPALSEGIYYWRVSANNGVTWSVADPFTIDLP
;
A
#
# COMPACT_ATOMS: atom_id res chain seq x y z
N ALA A 1 23.78 10.17 -24.50
CA ALA A 1 24.45 11.04 -23.50
C ALA A 1 24.76 10.18 -22.30
N VAL A 2 26.05 10.00 -21.96
CA VAL A 2 26.46 9.23 -20.78
C VAL A 2 26.28 10.16 -19.57
N ALA A 3 25.33 9.85 -18.69
CA ALA A 3 25.16 10.59 -17.45
C ALA A 3 26.43 10.44 -16.61
N THR A 4 27.11 11.54 -16.35
CA THR A 4 28.23 11.59 -15.40
C THR A 4 27.68 11.38 -14.00
N LEU A 5 28.02 10.25 -13.38
CA LEU A 5 27.76 10.01 -11.97
C LEU A 5 28.62 10.98 -11.17
N THR A 6 28.00 11.82 -10.34
CA THR A 6 28.70 12.67 -9.38
C THR A 6 29.23 11.77 -8.25
N PRO A 7 30.56 11.62 -8.10
CA PRO A 7 31.11 10.78 -7.05
C PRO A 7 30.85 11.42 -5.68
N VAL A 8 30.14 10.70 -4.80
CA VAL A 8 30.10 11.03 -3.38
C VAL A 8 31.31 10.37 -2.73
N ILE A 9 32.40 11.12 -2.58
CA ILE A 9 33.60 10.66 -1.87
C ILE A 9 33.38 10.91 -0.37
N SER A 10 32.81 9.93 0.32
CA SER A 10 32.94 9.84 1.78
C SER A 10 34.17 8.99 2.08
N GLY A 11 35.24 9.64 2.56
CA GLY A 11 36.58 9.07 2.67
C GLY A 11 36.63 7.76 3.45
N CYS A 12 36.87 6.66 2.75
CA CYS A 12 37.31 5.40 3.34
C CYS A 12 38.82 5.31 3.13
N ASN A 13 39.62 5.69 4.12
CA ASN A 13 41.06 5.35 4.12
C ASN A 13 41.28 4.18 5.09
N ASP A 14 41.56 3.01 4.55
CA ASP A 14 41.98 1.79 5.24
C ASP A 14 43.41 1.87 5.83
N ASN A 15 43.99 3.08 5.87
CA ASN A 15 45.39 3.32 6.19
C ASN A 15 45.63 3.49 7.71
N ALA A 16 44.70 3.05 8.56
CA ALA A 16 44.82 3.07 10.02
C ALA A 16 45.19 1.66 10.54
N PRO A 17 46.25 1.51 11.37
CA PRO A 17 46.83 0.21 11.73
C PRO A 17 45.94 -0.71 12.60
N SER A 18 44.72 -0.29 12.94
CA SER A 18 43.82 -1.00 13.87
C SER A 18 42.39 -1.18 13.38
N VAL A 19 42.05 -0.77 12.13
CA VAL A 19 40.71 -1.02 11.56
C VAL A 19 40.87 -1.60 10.16
N THR A 20 40.56 -2.90 10.01
CA THR A 20 40.72 -3.68 8.76
C THR A 20 39.50 -3.63 7.84
N THR A 21 38.54 -2.74 8.09
CA THR A 21 37.24 -2.71 7.37
C THR A 21 36.82 -1.30 6.99
N SER A 22 36.68 -1.05 5.69
CA SER A 22 36.04 0.15 5.12
C SER A 22 34.53 -0.05 4.97
N ALA A 23 33.73 0.97 5.29
CA ALA A 23 32.26 0.92 5.20
C ALA A 23 31.72 2.05 4.31
N LEU A 24 30.76 1.73 3.43
CA LEU A 24 30.11 2.67 2.51
C LEU A 24 28.60 2.72 2.78
N THR A 25 28.09 3.88 3.19
CA THR A 25 26.64 4.13 3.35
C THR A 25 26.11 4.88 2.15
N LEU A 26 25.04 4.37 1.53
CA LEU A 26 24.41 4.96 0.34
C LEU A 26 22.93 5.25 0.61
N ASN A 27 22.47 6.44 0.21
CA ASN A 27 21.05 6.75 0.13
C ASN A 27 20.56 6.34 -1.27
N VAL A 28 19.62 5.39 -1.35
CA VAL A 28 19.12 4.83 -2.61
C VAL A 28 17.63 5.08 -2.79
N ALA A 29 17.18 5.21 -4.04
CA ALA A 29 15.77 5.32 -4.40
C ALA A 29 15.21 3.94 -4.84
N PRO A 30 13.94 3.61 -4.52
CA PRO A 30 13.32 2.37 -4.97
C PRO A 30 13.34 2.22 -6.51
N GLY A 31 13.71 1.03 -7.00
CA GLY A 31 13.71 0.70 -8.43
C GLY A 31 14.86 1.28 -9.26
N ALA A 32 15.77 2.05 -8.67
CA ALA A 32 16.94 2.60 -9.36
C ALA A 32 18.15 1.64 -9.29
N VAL A 33 18.91 1.57 -10.38
CA VAL A 33 20.15 0.76 -10.47
C VAL A 33 21.36 1.64 -10.16
N TYR A 34 22.20 1.19 -9.23
CA TYR A 34 23.43 1.88 -8.82
C TYR A 34 24.66 1.04 -9.15
N TYR A 35 25.75 1.70 -9.55
CA TYR A 35 27.04 1.06 -9.84
C TYR A 35 28.10 1.63 -8.90
N ILE A 36 28.84 0.77 -8.21
CA ILE A 36 29.94 1.17 -7.32
C ILE A 36 31.27 0.75 -7.95
N ARG A 37 32.22 1.69 -8.05
CA ARG A 37 33.61 1.40 -8.40
C ARG A 37 34.48 1.57 -7.17
N VAL A 38 35.41 0.65 -6.96
CA VAL A 38 36.39 0.72 -5.87
C VAL A 38 37.77 0.89 -6.49
N GLY A 39 38.56 1.82 -5.97
CA GLY A 39 39.93 2.06 -6.41
C GLY A 39 40.92 1.85 -5.26
N SER A 40 42.13 1.40 -5.59
CA SER A 40 43.26 1.34 -4.65
C SER A 40 44.14 2.59 -4.75
N LYS A 41 45.01 2.83 -3.74
CA LYS A 41 45.95 3.97 -3.67
C LYS A 41 46.96 4.06 -4.84
N GLY A 42 47.00 3.07 -5.74
CA GLY A 42 47.82 3.07 -6.96
C GLY A 42 47.06 3.33 -8.26
N GLY A 43 45.76 3.68 -8.19
CA GLY A 43 44.93 3.96 -9.38
C GLY A 43 44.35 2.72 -10.07
N SER A 44 44.67 1.51 -9.60
CA SER A 44 44.02 0.29 -10.09
C SER A 44 42.56 0.26 -9.62
N LEU A 45 41.64 0.17 -10.59
CA LEU A 45 40.20 0.06 -10.36
C LEU A 45 39.79 -1.42 -10.27
N SER A 46 38.87 -1.73 -9.37
CA SER A 46 38.23 -3.03 -9.25
C SER A 46 36.73 -2.85 -9.04
N SER A 47 35.93 -3.77 -9.60
CA SER A 47 34.48 -3.79 -9.41
C SER A 47 34.11 -4.74 -8.29
N LEU A 48 33.40 -4.25 -7.28
CA LEU A 48 32.68 -5.09 -6.33
C LEU A 48 31.23 -5.20 -6.82
N THR A 49 30.80 -6.41 -7.16
CA THR A 49 29.41 -6.69 -7.55
C THR A 49 28.70 -7.34 -6.36
N PHE A 50 27.65 -6.69 -5.86
CA PHE A 50 26.69 -7.32 -4.97
C PHE A 50 25.28 -7.10 -5.51
N ASN A 51 24.42 -8.10 -5.33
CA ASN A 51 23.01 -7.99 -5.67
C ASN A 51 22.26 -7.57 -4.40
N ALA A 52 21.76 -6.34 -4.37
CA ALA A 52 20.88 -5.86 -3.31
C ALA A 52 19.45 -5.80 -3.86
N THR A 53 18.55 -6.59 -3.27
CA THR A 53 17.11 -6.55 -3.57
C THR A 53 16.40 -5.79 -2.46
N ALA A 54 15.84 -4.63 -2.80
CA ALA A 54 14.86 -3.99 -1.93
C ALA A 54 13.53 -4.74 -2.09
N VAL A 55 13.11 -5.42 -1.02
CA VAL A 55 11.77 -6.00 -0.92
C VAL A 55 10.90 -5.06 -0.09
N SER A 56 9.73 -4.72 -0.60
CA SER A 56 8.69 -4.11 0.22
C SER A 56 8.33 -5.08 1.34
N VAL A 57 8.43 -4.65 2.60
CA VAL A 57 8.03 -5.49 3.73
C VAL A 57 6.55 -5.86 3.60
N ALA A 58 6.18 -7.10 3.90
CA ALA A 58 4.78 -7.48 3.95
C ALA A 58 4.04 -6.53 4.92
N GLY A 59 2.97 -5.87 4.47
CA GLY A 59 2.24 -4.86 5.25
C GLY A 59 2.76 -3.40 5.12
N SER A 60 3.73 -3.12 4.24
CA SER A 60 4.15 -1.72 3.95
C SER A 60 3.14 -0.92 3.13
N ALA A 61 2.20 -1.59 2.47
CA ALA A 61 1.02 -0.94 1.92
C ALA A 61 0.01 -0.75 3.05
N PRO A 62 -0.66 0.42 3.16
CA PRO A 62 -1.74 0.59 4.11
C PRO A 62 -2.78 -0.52 3.92
N THR A 63 -3.33 -1.02 5.02
CA THR A 63 -4.41 -2.01 4.98
C THR A 63 -5.54 -1.47 4.11
N ARG A 64 -5.84 -2.17 3.00
CA ARG A 64 -6.96 -1.81 2.14
C ARG A 64 -8.23 -1.79 2.99
N ASN A 65 -9.01 -0.71 2.89
CA ASN A 65 -10.26 -0.49 3.65
C ASN A 65 -10.06 -0.31 5.17
N TYR A 66 -9.05 0.47 5.57
CA TYR A 66 -8.88 0.95 6.93
C TYR A 66 -9.27 2.43 7.02
N PHE A 67 -10.13 2.79 7.97
CA PHE A 67 -10.69 4.13 8.10
C PHE A 67 -10.47 4.69 9.50
N THR A 68 -9.94 5.91 9.56
CA THR A 68 -9.74 6.69 10.80
C THR A 68 -10.89 7.66 11.08
N THR A 69 -12.06 7.38 10.50
CA THR A 69 -13.28 8.16 10.65
C THR A 69 -14.44 7.22 10.92
N ALA A 70 -15.41 7.65 11.74
CA ALA A 70 -16.60 6.86 12.05
C ALA A 70 -17.57 6.79 10.85
N THR A 71 -17.43 7.64 9.84
CA THR A 71 -18.32 7.71 8.67
C THR A 71 -17.55 7.46 7.37
N PRO A 72 -17.04 6.24 7.13
CA PRO A 72 -16.35 5.92 5.89
C PRO A 72 -17.26 6.07 4.67
N THR A 73 -16.67 6.52 3.57
CA THR A 73 -17.27 6.47 2.24
C THR A 73 -16.94 5.13 1.58
N LEU A 74 -17.96 4.34 1.29
CA LEU A 74 -17.84 3.10 0.51
C LEU A 74 -18.05 3.41 -0.96
N THR A 75 -17.25 2.83 -1.85
CA THR A 75 -17.33 3.06 -3.30
C THR A 75 -17.31 1.74 -4.07
N TRP A 76 -18.01 1.67 -5.20
CA TRP A 76 -18.06 0.47 -6.04
C TRP A 76 -17.99 0.81 -7.51
N ASN A 77 -17.60 -0.18 -8.31
CA ASN A 77 -17.54 -0.04 -9.76
C ASN A 77 -18.94 -0.14 -10.38
N ARG A 78 -19.14 0.63 -11.44
CA ARG A 78 -20.37 0.58 -12.22
C ARG A 78 -20.54 -0.80 -12.87
N VAL A 79 -21.76 -1.34 -12.77
CA VAL A 79 -22.18 -2.54 -13.48
C VAL A 79 -23.06 -2.14 -14.67
N THR A 80 -22.74 -2.67 -15.85
CA THR A 80 -23.52 -2.44 -17.08
C THR A 80 -24.96 -2.92 -16.89
N ASN A 81 -25.94 -2.12 -17.34
CA ASN A 81 -27.37 -2.38 -17.20
C ASN A 81 -27.93 -2.39 -15.76
N ALA A 82 -27.15 -2.00 -14.75
CA ALA A 82 -27.68 -1.77 -13.42
C ALA A 82 -28.69 -0.61 -13.43
N THR A 83 -29.88 -0.83 -12.87
CA THR A 83 -30.90 0.21 -12.69
C THR A 83 -30.81 0.87 -11.31
N GLN A 84 -30.29 0.13 -10.33
CA GLN A 84 -30.06 0.57 -8.96
C GLN A 84 -28.98 -0.29 -8.29
N TYR A 85 -28.50 0.15 -7.13
CA TYR A 85 -27.65 -0.63 -6.24
C TYR A 85 -28.30 -0.77 -4.88
N ILE A 86 -28.17 -1.94 -4.27
CA ILE A 86 -28.46 -2.15 -2.85
C ILE A 86 -27.13 -2.32 -2.13
N VAL A 87 -26.89 -1.52 -1.09
CA VAL A 87 -25.68 -1.57 -0.27
C VAL A 87 -26.04 -2.09 1.12
N GLN A 88 -25.22 -3.00 1.66
CA GLN A 88 -25.36 -3.52 3.01
C GLN A 88 -24.05 -3.40 3.76
N VAL A 89 -24.12 -3.05 5.04
CA VAL A 89 -22.99 -3.09 5.97
C VAL A 89 -23.40 -3.86 7.22
N SER A 90 -22.59 -4.86 7.59
CA SER A 90 -22.87 -5.78 8.68
C SER A 90 -21.70 -5.87 9.66
N LYS A 91 -22.01 -6.18 10.91
CA LYS A 91 -21.04 -6.57 11.94
C LYS A 91 -20.59 -8.03 11.79
N GLN A 92 -21.21 -8.80 10.89
CA GLN A 92 -21.01 -10.24 10.72
C GLN A 92 -20.79 -10.57 9.24
N PRO A 93 -19.86 -11.48 8.89
CA PRO A 93 -19.58 -11.81 7.49
C PRO A 93 -20.77 -12.45 6.78
N GLY A 94 -21.69 -13.07 7.52
CA GLY A 94 -22.92 -13.66 7.00
C GLY A 94 -24.10 -12.68 6.83
N PHE A 95 -23.92 -11.39 7.13
CA PHE A 95 -24.98 -10.37 7.02
C PHE A 95 -26.22 -10.65 7.91
N GLY A 96 -26.02 -11.30 9.06
CA GLY A 96 -27.07 -11.55 10.06
C GLY A 96 -27.32 -10.41 11.05
N SER A 97 -26.41 -9.42 11.12
CA SER A 97 -26.52 -8.26 12.01
C SER A 97 -26.05 -7.00 11.30
N PHE A 98 -26.98 -6.13 10.91
CA PHE A 98 -26.66 -4.92 10.15
C PHE A 98 -26.12 -3.81 11.05
N ALA A 99 -24.98 -3.24 10.67
CA ALA A 99 -24.44 -2.02 11.27
C ALA A 99 -25.04 -0.78 10.60
N PHE A 100 -25.37 -0.91 9.32
CA PHE A 100 -26.10 0.06 8.53
C PHE A 100 -27.26 -0.68 7.87
N ALA A 101 -28.48 -0.17 8.04
CA ALA A 101 -29.64 -0.72 7.35
C ALA A 101 -29.41 -0.76 5.84
N PRO A 102 -29.89 -1.79 5.11
CA PRO A 102 -29.74 -1.86 3.67
C PRO A 102 -30.31 -0.61 2.99
N VAL A 103 -29.55 -0.01 2.07
CA VAL A 103 -29.97 1.18 1.33
C VAL A 103 -29.98 0.90 -0.16
N THR A 104 -31.03 1.37 -0.83
CA THR A 104 -31.14 1.35 -2.29
C THR A 104 -30.80 2.73 -2.85
N VAL A 105 -29.90 2.79 -3.82
CA VAL A 105 -29.43 4.02 -4.47
C VAL A 105 -29.55 3.90 -6.00
N PRO A 106 -29.74 5.01 -6.74
CA PRO A 106 -29.85 4.98 -8.20
C PRO A 106 -28.54 4.50 -8.85
N SER A 107 -28.61 3.99 -10.08
CA SER A 107 -27.42 3.47 -10.79
C SER A 107 -26.35 4.50 -11.14
N SER A 108 -26.66 5.79 -11.05
CA SER A 108 -25.71 6.90 -11.18
C SER A 108 -24.86 7.11 -9.93
N GLN A 109 -25.29 6.60 -8.78
CA GLN A 109 -24.57 6.70 -7.52
C GLN A 109 -23.65 5.49 -7.35
N LEU A 110 -22.36 5.77 -7.14
CA LEU A 110 -21.30 4.76 -6.99
C LEU A 110 -20.55 4.89 -5.66
N SER A 111 -21.10 5.67 -4.72
CA SER A 111 -20.57 5.87 -3.39
C SER A 111 -21.69 6.08 -2.35
N ILE A 112 -21.41 5.73 -1.10
CA ILE A 112 -22.28 6.03 0.04
C ILE A 112 -21.45 6.24 1.30
N ASP A 113 -21.80 7.26 2.08
CA ASP A 113 -21.26 7.43 3.43
C ASP A 113 -22.07 6.59 4.40
N THR A 114 -21.39 5.85 5.28
CA THR A 114 -22.10 5.16 6.36
C THR A 114 -22.54 6.16 7.42
N PRO A 115 -23.58 5.84 8.22
CA PRO A 115 -23.76 6.45 9.53
C PRO A 115 -22.52 6.27 10.39
N ALA A 116 -22.42 7.02 11.48
CA ALA A 116 -21.33 6.85 12.42
C ALA A 116 -21.28 5.40 12.95
N LEU A 117 -20.17 4.72 12.69
CA LEU A 117 -19.84 3.39 13.16
C LEU A 117 -18.84 3.50 14.31
N SER A 118 -18.96 2.59 15.28
CA SER A 118 -17.96 2.44 16.34
C SER A 118 -16.69 1.80 15.80
N GLU A 119 -15.62 1.85 16.57
CA GLU A 119 -14.41 1.06 16.28
C GLU A 119 -14.74 -0.43 16.11
N GLY A 120 -14.04 -1.07 15.18
CA GLY A 120 -14.18 -2.50 14.93
C GLY A 120 -14.18 -2.88 13.45
N ILE A 121 -14.42 -4.17 13.23
CA ILE A 121 -14.42 -4.78 11.90
C ILE A 121 -15.85 -4.91 11.40
N TYR A 122 -16.06 -4.51 10.15
CA TYR A 122 -17.34 -4.56 9.45
C TYR A 122 -17.16 -5.21 8.09
N TYR A 123 -18.28 -5.65 7.53
CA TYR A 123 -18.35 -6.30 6.23
C TYR A 123 -19.37 -5.58 5.39
N TRP A 124 -19.01 -5.20 4.17
CA TRP A 124 -19.94 -4.57 3.26
C TRP A 124 -20.05 -5.35 1.95
N ARG A 125 -21.19 -5.22 1.29
CA ARG A 125 -21.43 -5.75 -0.05
C ARG A 125 -22.42 -4.88 -0.79
N VAL A 126 -22.36 -4.95 -2.12
CA VAL A 126 -23.26 -4.23 -3.02
C VAL A 126 -23.88 -5.20 -4.02
N SER A 127 -25.14 -4.98 -4.37
CA SER A 127 -25.84 -5.74 -5.41
C SER A 127 -26.39 -4.78 -6.46
N ALA A 128 -26.02 -5.01 -7.73
CA ALA A 128 -26.62 -4.35 -8.90
C ALA A 128 -27.92 -5.03 -9.38
N ASN A 129 -28.24 -6.22 -8.87
CA ASN A 129 -29.35 -7.06 -9.33
C ASN A 129 -30.40 -7.24 -8.23
N ASN A 130 -30.89 -6.14 -7.66
CA ASN A 130 -31.99 -6.12 -6.68
C ASN A 130 -31.86 -7.13 -5.51
N GLY A 131 -30.65 -7.37 -5.03
CA GLY A 131 -30.36 -8.28 -3.92
C GLY A 131 -30.25 -9.77 -4.29
N VAL A 132 -30.36 -10.13 -5.58
CA VAL A 132 -30.24 -11.51 -6.07
C VAL A 132 -28.80 -11.97 -6.08
N THR A 133 -27.89 -11.13 -6.60
CA THR A 133 -26.46 -11.42 -6.65
C THR A 133 -25.69 -10.30 -5.99
N TRP A 134 -24.91 -10.67 -4.97
CA TRP A 134 -24.09 -9.74 -4.22
C TRP A 134 -22.64 -9.79 -4.69
N SER A 135 -21.93 -8.69 -4.54
CA SER A 135 -20.48 -8.70 -4.54
C SER A 135 -19.94 -9.64 -3.47
N VAL A 136 -18.67 -10.00 -3.59
CA VAL A 136 -17.93 -10.56 -2.45
C VAL A 136 -18.05 -9.59 -1.28
N ALA A 137 -18.20 -10.15 -0.08
CA ALA A 137 -18.21 -9.37 1.14
C ALA A 137 -16.79 -8.84 1.40
N ASP A 138 -16.64 -7.52 1.41
CA ASP A 138 -15.37 -6.87 1.61
C ASP A 138 -15.25 -6.39 3.06
N PRO A 139 -14.26 -6.86 3.83
CA PRO A 139 -14.06 -6.39 5.19
C PRO A 139 -13.43 -5.00 5.20
N PHE A 140 -13.78 -4.21 6.21
CA PHE A 140 -13.14 -2.94 6.52
C PHE A 140 -13.06 -2.72 8.03
N THR A 141 -12.13 -1.87 8.44
CA THR A 141 -11.88 -1.57 9.87
C THR A 141 -12.10 -0.08 10.12
N ILE A 142 -12.82 0.22 11.19
CA ILE A 142 -12.88 1.55 11.82
C ILE A 142 -11.90 1.53 12.98
N ASP A 143 -10.94 2.46 12.98
CA ASP A 143 -9.95 2.64 14.04
C ASP A 143 -9.78 4.13 14.28
N LEU A 144 -10.49 4.63 15.30
CA LEU A 144 -10.58 6.07 15.56
C LEU A 144 -9.33 6.50 16.37
N PRO A 145 -8.88 7.75 16.21
CA PRO A 145 -7.71 8.27 16.92
C PRO A 145 -7.96 8.51 18.42
#